data_AF-A0A7G2C4Y9-F1
#
_entry.id   AF-A0A7G2C4Y9-F1
#
_cell.length_a   1.000
_cell.length_b   1.000
_cell.length_c   1.000
_cell.angle_alpha   90.00
_cell.angle_beta   90.00
_cell.angle_gamma   90.00
#
_symmetry.space_group_name_H-M   'P 1'
#
loop_
_entity.id
_entity.type
_entity.pdbx_description
1 polymer ?
#
loop_
_entity_poly.entity_id
_entity_poly.type
_entity_poly.pdbx_seq_one_letter_code
_entity_poly.pdbx_strand_id
1 'polypeptide(L)'
;MQSDFRKRVDDLTNSKRYSDAHKEIIQKAKHDEVEKQRRLQKLTDEQAREYIAFQNSKERYMSDANQKIMLFRDNAQERLWQKQVNDRMANDEELELFAARQAETIQRRPVPTNAETLELRREEQQLRQSRKFLEADKAHKLATSVEVKHLQTIHGQKQAELTRKIEEREAQNRAAESKAIVNQINKDRLAEERVRQDIALGKARFHHLEREMLRLHETKRNELDLLGYLKRPTNAEATKSHRGTALVKRVEGDPLRAPPLCALYGHLLETM
;
A
#
# COMPACT_ATOMS: atom_id res chain seq x y z
N MET A 1 -12.77 -55.80 13.24
CA MET A 1 -13.16 -54.92 14.38
C MET A 1 -14.66 -54.67 14.49
N GLN A 2 -15.36 -54.01 13.54
CA GLN A 2 -16.82 -53.80 13.67
C GLN A 2 -17.65 -55.09 13.55
N SER A 3 -17.19 -56.02 12.70
CA SER A 3 -17.72 -57.40 12.56
C SER A 3 -17.76 -58.13 13.90
N ASP A 4 -16.72 -58.00 14.70
CA ASP A 4 -16.47 -58.89 15.83
C ASP A 4 -17.18 -58.42 17.09
N PHE A 5 -17.37 -57.10 17.24
CA PHE A 5 -18.23 -56.55 18.29
C PHE A 5 -19.71 -56.89 18.07
N ARG A 6 -20.20 -56.78 16.83
CA ARG A 6 -21.60 -57.11 16.51
C ARG A 6 -21.85 -58.60 16.76
N LYS A 7 -20.95 -59.47 16.29
CA LYS A 7 -21.00 -60.91 16.57
C LYS A 7 -21.00 -61.22 18.08
N ARG A 8 -20.13 -60.58 18.88
CA ARG A 8 -20.11 -60.77 20.34
C ARG A 8 -21.41 -60.36 21.03
N VAL A 9 -21.97 -59.20 20.66
CA VAL A 9 -23.26 -58.74 21.20
C VAL A 9 -24.41 -59.66 20.74
N ASP A 10 -24.39 -60.11 19.49
CA ASP A 10 -25.38 -61.04 18.93
C ASP A 10 -25.29 -62.43 19.61
N ASP A 11 -24.09 -62.94 19.88
CA ASP A 11 -23.87 -64.21 20.60
C ASP A 11 -24.31 -64.13 22.07
N LEU A 12 -24.06 -62.99 22.74
CA LEU A 12 -24.51 -62.74 24.12
C LEU A 12 -26.03 -62.58 24.22
N THR A 13 -26.66 -61.96 23.22
CA THR A 13 -28.13 -61.84 23.17
C THR A 13 -28.80 -63.17 22.80
N ASN A 14 -28.24 -63.93 21.86
CA ASN A 14 -28.70 -65.27 21.48
C ASN A 14 -28.61 -66.28 22.64
N SER A 15 -27.62 -66.13 23.53
CA SER A 15 -27.46 -66.92 24.76
C SER A 15 -28.25 -66.40 25.96
N LYS A 16 -29.17 -65.44 25.75
CA LYS A 16 -30.01 -64.78 26.78
C LYS A 16 -29.22 -64.05 27.90
N ARG A 17 -27.94 -63.73 27.66
CA ARG A 17 -27.07 -62.96 28.59
C ARG A 17 -27.17 -61.46 28.34
N TYR A 18 -28.38 -60.91 28.47
CA TYR A 18 -28.67 -59.51 28.15
C TYR A 18 -27.90 -58.49 29.00
N SER A 19 -27.65 -58.80 30.28
CA SER A 19 -26.83 -57.94 31.16
C SER A 19 -25.41 -57.76 30.61
N ASP A 20 -24.81 -58.84 30.10
CA ASP A 20 -23.43 -58.81 29.63
C ASP A 20 -23.33 -58.18 28.24
N ALA A 21 -24.32 -58.41 27.37
CA ALA A 21 -24.49 -57.67 26.12
C ALA A 21 -24.62 -56.15 26.37
N HIS A 22 -25.40 -55.74 27.38
CA HIS A 22 -25.57 -54.34 27.75
C HIS A 22 -24.26 -53.72 28.27
N LYS A 23 -23.49 -54.46 29.09
CA LYS A 23 -22.16 -54.03 29.55
C LYS A 23 -21.19 -53.84 28.39
N GLU A 24 -21.17 -54.74 27.40
CA GLU A 24 -20.32 -54.57 26.20
C GLU A 24 -20.72 -53.32 25.39
N ILE A 25 -22.01 -53.05 25.23
CA ILE A 25 -22.50 -51.84 24.56
C ILE A 25 -22.05 -50.58 25.32
N ILE A 26 -22.19 -50.56 26.64
CA ILE A 26 -21.75 -49.42 27.47
C ILE A 26 -20.23 -49.24 27.39
N GLN A 27 -19.45 -50.33 27.47
CA GLN A 27 -17.99 -50.25 27.40
C GLN A 27 -17.52 -49.73 26.05
N LYS A 28 -18.14 -50.18 24.96
CA LYS A 28 -17.84 -49.65 23.63
C LYS A 28 -18.25 -48.19 23.49
N ALA A 29 -19.42 -47.80 24.01
CA ALA A 29 -19.86 -46.41 23.98
C ALA A 29 -18.85 -45.50 24.72
N LYS A 30 -18.38 -45.91 25.90
CA LYS A 30 -17.33 -45.21 26.67
C LYS A 30 -16.01 -45.13 25.89
N HIS A 31 -15.60 -46.21 25.25
CA HIS A 31 -14.37 -46.23 24.45
C HIS A 31 -14.46 -45.30 23.24
N ASP A 32 -15.56 -45.37 22.49
CA ASP A 32 -15.82 -44.50 21.33
C ASP A 32 -15.89 -43.01 21.74
N GLU A 33 -16.44 -42.71 22.92
CA GLU A 33 -16.50 -41.35 23.47
C GLU A 33 -15.10 -40.83 23.85
N VAL A 34 -14.28 -41.65 24.51
CA VAL A 34 -12.89 -41.30 24.83
C VAL A 34 -12.06 -41.10 23.55
N GLU A 35 -12.25 -41.94 22.53
CA GLU A 35 -11.59 -41.74 21.23
C GLU A 35 -12.05 -40.45 20.55
N LYS A 36 -13.36 -40.13 20.59
CA LYS A 36 -13.88 -38.87 20.05
C LYS A 36 -13.25 -37.68 20.75
N GLN A 37 -13.19 -37.69 22.09
CA GLN A 37 -12.55 -36.62 22.87
C GLN A 37 -11.06 -36.46 22.52
N ARG A 38 -10.33 -37.57 22.39
CA ARG A 38 -8.92 -37.54 21.96
C ARG A 38 -8.75 -36.94 20.57
N ARG A 39 -9.64 -37.26 19.61
CA ARG A 39 -9.60 -36.69 18.25
C ARG A 39 -9.93 -35.20 18.26
N LEU A 40 -10.91 -34.78 19.05
CA LEU A 40 -11.25 -33.37 19.23
C LEU A 40 -10.08 -32.59 19.82
N GLN A 41 -9.44 -33.11 20.87
CA GLN A 41 -8.25 -32.48 21.48
C GLN A 41 -7.10 -32.34 20.48
N LYS A 42 -6.80 -33.39 19.71
CA LYS A 42 -5.78 -33.32 18.66
C LYS A 42 -6.12 -32.27 17.60
N LEU A 43 -7.37 -32.22 17.15
CA LEU A 43 -7.81 -31.22 16.20
C LEU A 43 -7.68 -29.80 16.77
N THR A 44 -8.04 -29.57 18.03
CA THR A 44 -7.89 -28.26 18.66
C THR A 44 -6.43 -27.84 18.78
N ASP A 45 -5.54 -28.77 19.12
CA ASP A 45 -4.10 -28.50 19.20
C ASP A 45 -3.50 -28.17 17.83
N GLU A 46 -3.88 -28.90 16.79
CA GLU A 46 -3.46 -28.64 15.41
C GLU A 46 -3.96 -27.25 14.94
N GLN A 47 -5.24 -26.95 15.16
CA GLN A 47 -5.82 -25.65 14.82
C GLN A 47 -5.16 -24.49 15.56
N ALA A 48 -4.81 -24.68 16.84
CA ALA A 48 -4.09 -23.68 17.62
C ALA A 48 -2.67 -23.43 17.04
N ARG A 49 -1.95 -24.48 16.65
CA ARG A 49 -0.63 -24.36 16.01
C ARG A 49 -0.70 -23.64 14.67
N GLU A 50 -1.67 -24.01 13.83
CA GLU A 50 -1.92 -23.34 12.54
C GLU A 50 -2.22 -21.85 12.73
N TYR A 51 -3.07 -21.52 13.71
CA TYR A 51 -3.43 -20.13 14.01
C TYR A 51 -2.22 -19.32 14.52
N ILE A 52 -1.42 -19.88 15.43
CA ILE A 52 -0.19 -19.23 15.93
C ILE A 52 0.80 -18.99 14.77
N ALA A 53 1.02 -20.00 13.92
CA ALA A 53 1.89 -19.87 12.76
C ALA A 53 1.39 -18.77 11.79
N PHE A 54 0.08 -18.71 11.58
CA PHE A 54 -0.55 -17.67 10.78
C PHE A 54 -0.35 -16.27 11.39
N GLN A 55 -0.61 -16.09 12.68
CA GLN A 55 -0.40 -14.79 13.34
C GLN A 55 1.06 -14.35 13.27
N ASN A 56 2.01 -15.26 13.51
CA ASN A 56 3.44 -14.96 13.36
C ASN A 56 3.80 -14.53 11.92
N SER A 57 3.22 -15.17 10.91
CA SER A 57 3.45 -14.80 9.50
C SER A 57 2.86 -13.42 9.16
N LYS A 58 1.69 -13.11 9.70
CA LYS A 58 1.00 -11.82 9.57
C LYS A 58 1.82 -10.72 10.24
N GLU A 59 2.31 -10.93 11.46
CA GLU A 59 3.15 -9.98 12.18
C GLU A 59 4.46 -9.69 11.45
N ARG A 60 5.16 -10.74 10.97
CA ARG A 60 6.38 -10.57 10.17
C ARG A 60 6.12 -9.75 8.91
N TYR A 61 5.09 -10.10 8.16
CA TYR A 61 4.70 -9.34 6.98
C TYR A 61 4.42 -7.87 7.30
N MET A 62 3.71 -7.59 8.40
CA MET A 62 3.38 -6.22 8.80
C MET A 62 4.64 -5.44 9.23
N SER A 63 5.56 -6.09 9.93
CA SER A 63 6.87 -5.53 10.26
C SER A 63 7.66 -5.18 8.99
N ASP A 64 7.81 -6.14 8.07
CA ASP A 64 8.54 -5.96 6.82
C ASP A 64 7.90 -4.88 5.93
N ALA A 65 6.57 -4.83 5.89
CA ALA A 65 5.82 -3.78 5.19
C ALA A 65 6.09 -2.39 5.77
N ASN A 66 6.10 -2.25 7.10
CA ASN A 66 6.41 -0.99 7.77
C ASN A 66 7.86 -0.57 7.54
N GLN A 67 8.80 -1.52 7.63
CA GLN A 67 10.21 -1.28 7.30
C GLN A 67 10.37 -0.83 5.86
N LYS A 68 9.67 -1.47 4.91
CA LYS A 68 9.70 -1.08 3.49
C LYS A 68 9.22 0.36 3.28
N ILE A 69 8.18 0.81 4.00
CA ILE A 69 7.73 2.21 3.94
C ILE A 69 8.81 3.15 4.48
N MET A 70 9.39 2.84 5.63
CA MET A 70 10.43 3.65 6.26
C MET A 70 11.64 3.79 5.33
N LEU A 71 12.19 2.67 4.87
CA LEU A 71 13.32 2.64 3.93
C LEU A 71 12.99 3.36 2.62
N PHE A 72 11.75 3.27 2.13
CA PHE A 72 11.34 4.01 0.94
C PHE A 72 11.45 5.53 1.16
N ARG A 73 10.99 6.02 2.31
CA ARG A 73 11.06 7.46 2.66
C ARG A 73 12.49 7.93 2.82
N ASP A 74 13.32 7.17 3.54
CA ASP A 74 14.73 7.51 3.75
C ASP A 74 15.47 7.57 2.40
N ASN A 75 15.31 6.55 1.56
CA ASN A 75 15.90 6.51 0.22
C ASN A 75 15.36 7.62 -0.71
N ALA A 76 14.09 8.02 -0.58
CA ALA A 76 13.54 9.13 -1.34
C ALA A 76 14.17 10.46 -0.90
N GLN A 77 14.33 10.67 0.40
CA GLN A 77 14.97 11.87 0.95
C GLN A 77 16.45 11.95 0.57
N GLU A 78 17.20 10.84 0.66
CA GLU A 78 18.60 10.78 0.25
C GLU A 78 18.76 11.09 -1.24
N ARG A 79 17.94 10.48 -2.11
CA ARG A 79 17.98 10.76 -3.55
C ARG A 79 17.67 12.22 -3.85
N LEU A 80 16.71 12.82 -3.15
CA LEU A 80 16.38 14.24 -3.31
C LEU A 80 17.56 15.12 -2.89
N TRP A 81 18.18 14.83 -1.74
CA TRP A 81 19.33 15.58 -1.25
C TRP A 81 20.54 15.46 -2.18
N GLN A 82 20.91 14.24 -2.59
CA GLN A 82 22.00 14.00 -3.55
C GLN A 82 21.77 14.76 -4.85
N LYS A 83 20.54 14.71 -5.37
CA LYS A 83 20.17 15.45 -6.58
C LYS A 83 20.31 16.96 -6.38
N GLN A 84 19.83 17.51 -5.26
CA GLN A 84 19.98 18.94 -4.97
C GLN A 84 21.44 19.37 -4.88
N VAL A 85 22.30 18.56 -4.25
CA VAL A 85 23.73 18.84 -4.17
C VAL A 85 24.36 18.83 -5.56
N ASN A 86 24.09 17.79 -6.35
CA ASN A 86 24.64 17.66 -7.70
C ASN A 86 24.15 18.77 -8.63
N ASP A 87 22.85 19.08 -8.60
CA ASP A 87 22.26 20.15 -9.42
C ASP A 87 22.86 21.52 -9.04
N ARG A 88 23.06 21.79 -7.74
CA ARG A 88 23.73 23.02 -7.29
C ARG A 88 25.17 23.11 -7.75
N MET A 89 25.96 22.06 -7.57
CA MET A 89 27.35 22.04 -8.02
C MET A 89 27.45 22.28 -9.54
N ALA A 90 26.61 21.59 -10.32
CA ALA A 90 26.57 21.79 -11.77
C ALA A 90 26.14 23.22 -12.15
N ASN A 91 25.16 23.79 -11.46
CA ASN A 91 24.69 25.14 -11.71
C ASN A 91 25.71 26.21 -11.34
N ASP A 92 26.47 26.01 -10.25
CA ASP A 92 27.56 26.90 -9.83
C ASP A 92 28.68 26.89 -10.87
N GLU A 93 29.10 25.71 -11.33
CA GLU A 93 30.10 25.57 -12.41
C GLU A 93 29.63 26.24 -13.72
N GLU A 94 28.38 26.02 -14.12
CA GLU A 94 27.79 26.68 -15.29
C GLU A 94 27.74 28.21 -15.14
N LEU A 95 27.44 28.70 -13.93
CA LEU A 95 27.35 30.11 -13.63
C LEU A 95 28.72 30.79 -13.70
N GLU A 96 29.76 30.15 -13.17
CA GLU A 96 31.15 30.64 -13.27
C GLU A 96 31.60 30.74 -14.73
N LEU A 97 31.34 29.70 -15.53
CA LEU A 97 31.65 29.69 -16.96
C LEU A 97 30.85 30.77 -17.71
N PHE A 98 29.59 30.95 -17.36
CA PHE A 98 28.75 32.01 -17.93
C PHE A 98 29.27 33.40 -17.58
N ALA A 99 29.62 33.64 -16.31
CA ALA A 99 30.15 34.90 -15.82
C ALA A 99 31.47 35.25 -16.53
N ALA A 100 32.38 34.28 -16.69
CA ALA A 100 33.63 34.47 -17.42
C ALA A 100 33.39 34.87 -18.89
N ARG A 101 32.50 34.17 -19.60
CA ARG A 101 32.15 34.48 -21.00
C ARG A 101 31.50 35.86 -21.15
N GLN A 102 30.60 36.23 -20.23
CA GLN A 102 29.96 37.55 -20.25
C GLN A 102 30.97 38.66 -19.93
N ALA A 103 31.85 38.45 -18.96
CA ALA A 103 32.91 39.40 -18.62
C ALA A 103 33.81 39.67 -19.83
N GLU A 104 34.25 38.61 -20.52
CA GLU A 104 35.04 38.74 -21.75
C GLU A 104 34.29 39.49 -22.86
N THR A 105 33.02 39.17 -23.06
CA THR A 105 32.16 39.82 -24.07
C THR A 105 32.00 41.32 -23.79
N ILE A 106 31.78 41.71 -22.52
CA ILE A 106 31.60 43.10 -22.10
C ILE A 106 32.92 43.88 -22.15
N GLN A 107 34.04 43.23 -21.79
CA GLN A 107 35.37 43.83 -21.86
C GLN A 107 35.76 44.16 -23.31
N ARG A 108 35.48 43.26 -24.26
CA ARG A 108 35.77 43.46 -25.69
C ARG A 108 34.92 44.55 -26.36
N ARG A 109 33.83 45.00 -25.73
CA ARG A 109 32.96 46.04 -26.30
C ARG A 109 33.71 47.38 -26.41
N PRO A 110 33.79 48.00 -27.61
CA PRO A 110 34.50 49.26 -27.79
C PRO A 110 33.90 50.37 -26.93
N VAL A 111 34.77 51.27 -26.46
CA VAL A 111 34.39 52.42 -25.65
C VAL A 111 34.18 53.62 -26.56
N PRO A 112 32.96 54.21 -26.63
CA PRO A 112 32.74 55.42 -27.41
C PRO A 112 33.45 56.62 -26.78
N THR A 113 34.14 57.41 -27.60
CA THR A 113 34.73 58.69 -27.20
C THR A 113 33.63 59.72 -26.91
N ASN A 114 33.78 60.49 -25.82
CA ASN A 114 32.79 61.49 -25.40
C ASN A 114 32.84 62.71 -26.34
N ALA A 115 31.69 63.24 -26.75
CA ALA A 115 31.60 64.42 -27.61
C ALA A 115 32.29 65.65 -26.98
N GLU A 116 32.11 65.86 -25.67
CA GLU A 116 32.75 66.97 -24.93
C GLU A 116 34.29 66.87 -24.98
N THR A 117 34.83 65.65 -24.92
CA THR A 117 36.29 65.43 -25.00
C THR A 117 36.82 65.72 -26.40
N LEU A 118 36.04 65.43 -27.43
CA LEU A 118 36.38 65.78 -28.82
C LEU A 118 36.32 67.29 -29.04
N GLU A 119 35.33 67.98 -28.46
CA GLU A 119 35.20 69.44 -28.52
C GLU A 119 36.35 70.14 -27.80
N LEU A 120 36.67 69.74 -26.57
CA LEU A 120 37.79 70.30 -25.80
C LEU A 120 39.15 70.06 -26.48
N ARG A 121 39.33 68.91 -27.15
CA ARG A 121 40.55 68.65 -27.94
C ARG A 121 40.62 69.50 -29.21
N ARG A 122 39.49 69.80 -29.86
CA ARG A 122 39.44 70.73 -31.00
C ARG A 122 39.76 72.16 -30.55
N GLU A 123 39.20 72.59 -29.42
CA GLU A 123 39.48 73.90 -28.82
C GLU A 123 40.96 74.02 -28.41
N GLU A 124 41.52 73.00 -27.77
CA GLU A 124 42.95 72.92 -27.46
C GLU A 124 43.80 73.14 -28.73
N GLN A 125 43.47 72.48 -29.83
CA GLN A 125 44.20 72.59 -31.09
C GLN A 125 44.14 74.00 -31.67
N GLN A 126 42.98 74.67 -31.63
CA GLN A 126 42.81 76.06 -32.07
C GLN A 126 43.59 77.05 -31.18
N LEU A 127 43.57 76.85 -29.86
CA LEU A 127 44.31 77.68 -28.90
C LEU A 127 45.83 77.55 -29.10
N ARG A 128 46.33 76.34 -29.40
CA ARG A 128 47.75 76.13 -29.77
C ARG A 128 48.10 76.84 -31.07
N GLN A 129 47.24 76.77 -32.09
CA GLN A 129 47.45 77.46 -33.37
C GLN A 129 47.52 78.99 -33.21
N SER A 130 46.70 79.56 -32.32
CA SER A 130 46.70 80.99 -31.99
C SER A 130 47.78 81.41 -30.98
N ARG A 131 48.70 80.50 -30.60
CA ARG A 131 49.81 80.69 -29.64
C ARG A 131 49.36 81.03 -28.20
N LYS A 132 48.13 80.69 -27.82
CA LYS A 132 47.60 80.86 -26.46
C LYS A 132 47.85 79.60 -25.61
N PHE A 133 49.11 79.34 -25.31
CA PHE A 133 49.53 78.08 -24.68
C PHE A 133 48.94 77.86 -23.27
N LEU A 134 48.81 78.91 -22.46
CA LEU A 134 48.23 78.79 -21.11
C LEU A 134 46.76 78.38 -21.14
N GLU A 135 46.00 78.82 -22.13
CA GLU A 135 44.59 78.46 -22.30
C GLU A 135 44.48 77.04 -22.88
N ALA A 136 45.35 76.69 -23.83
CA ALA A 136 45.45 75.33 -24.37
C ALA A 136 45.74 74.29 -23.27
N ASP A 137 46.66 74.58 -22.34
CA ASP A 137 46.96 73.69 -21.21
C ASP A 137 45.76 73.50 -20.27
N LYS A 138 44.92 74.53 -20.11
CA LYS A 138 43.68 74.42 -19.32
C LYS A 138 42.66 73.54 -20.03
N ALA A 139 42.44 73.74 -21.33
CA ALA A 139 41.56 72.90 -22.15
C ALA A 139 42.01 71.44 -22.15
N HIS A 140 43.32 71.19 -22.23
CA HIS A 140 43.90 69.85 -22.15
C HIS A 140 43.62 69.15 -20.80
N LYS A 141 43.84 69.86 -19.68
CA LYS A 141 43.55 69.35 -18.32
C LYS A 141 42.06 69.07 -18.11
N LEU A 142 41.19 69.89 -18.70
CA LEU A 142 39.75 69.66 -18.66
C LEU A 142 39.36 68.45 -19.51
N ALA A 143 39.87 68.34 -20.74
CA ALA A 143 39.60 67.20 -21.63
C ALA A 143 39.99 65.87 -20.97
N THR A 144 41.20 65.80 -20.42
CA THR A 144 41.70 64.62 -19.70
C THR A 144 40.84 64.28 -18.46
N SER A 145 40.42 65.28 -17.68
CA SER A 145 39.51 65.07 -16.54
C SER A 145 38.16 64.50 -16.98
N VAL A 146 37.58 65.01 -18.07
CA VAL A 146 36.31 64.52 -18.62
C VAL A 146 36.48 63.11 -19.19
N GLU A 147 37.58 62.81 -19.88
CA GLU A 147 37.90 61.46 -20.37
C GLU A 147 37.97 60.44 -19.24
N VAL A 148 38.67 60.77 -18.15
CA VAL A 148 38.79 59.89 -16.98
C VAL A 148 37.42 59.63 -16.35
N LYS A 149 36.60 60.68 -16.15
CA LYS A 149 35.25 60.53 -15.60
C LYS A 149 34.37 59.66 -16.50
N HIS A 150 34.39 59.90 -17.80
CA HIS A 150 33.63 59.13 -18.79
C HIS A 150 34.02 57.64 -18.78
N LEU A 151 35.32 57.35 -18.75
CA LEU A 151 35.83 55.98 -18.65
C LEU A 151 35.38 55.30 -17.36
N GLN A 152 35.40 56.00 -16.22
CA GLN A 152 34.90 55.49 -14.94
C GLN A 152 33.40 55.18 -15.01
N THR A 153 32.60 56.07 -15.59
CA THR A 153 31.16 55.85 -15.77
C THR A 153 30.88 54.64 -16.65
N ILE A 154 31.57 54.51 -17.78
CA ILE A 154 31.41 53.35 -18.69
C ILE A 154 31.84 52.06 -17.99
N HIS A 155 32.95 52.07 -17.26
CA HIS A 155 33.39 50.90 -16.50
C HIS A 155 32.34 50.48 -15.46
N GLY A 156 31.78 51.44 -14.72
CA GLY A 156 30.68 51.19 -13.77
C GLY A 156 29.43 50.63 -14.45
N GLN A 157 29.04 51.16 -15.62
CA GLN A 157 27.91 50.62 -16.40
C GLN A 157 28.17 49.19 -16.89
N LYS A 158 29.39 48.91 -17.38
CA LYS A 158 29.79 47.56 -17.81
C LYS A 158 29.76 46.56 -16.66
N GLN A 159 30.23 46.95 -15.48
CA GLN A 159 30.16 46.11 -14.28
C GLN A 159 28.71 45.87 -13.84
N ALA A 160 27.88 46.91 -13.81
CA ALA A 160 26.47 46.77 -13.48
C ALA A 160 25.72 45.87 -14.47
N GLU A 161 26.00 45.97 -15.78
CA GLU A 161 25.45 45.07 -16.81
C GLU A 161 25.87 43.62 -16.55
N LEU A 162 27.14 43.37 -16.21
CA LEU A 162 27.64 42.04 -15.90
C LEU A 162 26.94 41.44 -14.68
N THR A 163 26.89 42.18 -13.56
CA THR A 163 26.23 41.73 -12.33
C THR A 163 24.77 41.39 -12.58
N ARG A 164 24.04 42.26 -13.29
CA ARG A 164 22.64 42.02 -13.63
C ARG A 164 22.44 40.74 -14.45
N LYS A 165 23.29 40.49 -15.45
CA LYS A 165 23.20 39.26 -16.27
C LYS A 165 23.47 37.99 -15.45
N ILE A 166 24.41 38.06 -14.50
CA ILE A 166 24.70 36.94 -13.59
C ILE A 166 23.51 36.69 -12.68
N GLU A 167 22.95 37.73 -12.06
CA GLU A 167 21.75 37.63 -11.20
C GLU A 167 20.53 37.08 -11.95
N GLU A 168 20.29 37.54 -13.19
CA GLU A 168 19.22 37.02 -14.03
C GLU A 168 19.41 35.53 -14.33
N ARG A 169 20.66 35.08 -14.57
CA ARG A 169 20.98 33.67 -14.80
C ARG A 169 20.83 32.82 -13.53
N GLU A 170 21.30 33.31 -12.39
CA GLU A 170 21.09 32.67 -11.09
C GLU A 170 19.60 32.48 -10.78
N ALA A 171 18.79 33.52 -11.01
CA ALA A 171 17.35 33.46 -10.80
C ALA A 171 16.68 32.41 -11.69
N GLN A 172 17.10 32.29 -12.96
CA GLN A 172 16.63 31.23 -13.86
C GLN A 172 17.01 29.83 -13.37
N ASN A 173 18.25 29.64 -12.92
CA ASN A 173 18.71 28.37 -12.37
C ASN A 173 17.90 27.98 -11.12
N ARG A 174 17.72 28.89 -10.16
CA ARG A 174 16.88 28.67 -8.97
C ARG A 174 15.44 28.32 -9.32
N ALA A 175 14.86 28.97 -10.33
CA ALA A 175 13.50 28.68 -10.79
C ALA A 175 13.40 27.28 -11.42
N ALA A 176 14.41 26.87 -12.19
CA ALA A 176 14.49 25.54 -12.78
C ALA A 176 14.68 24.45 -11.72
N GLU A 177 15.60 24.66 -10.77
CA GLU A 177 15.82 23.77 -9.61
C GLU A 177 14.53 23.55 -8.82
N SER A 178 13.82 24.63 -8.48
CA SER A 178 12.56 24.56 -7.74
C SER A 178 11.53 23.67 -8.46
N LYS A 179 11.37 23.84 -9.78
CA LYS A 179 10.50 22.98 -10.59
C LYS A 179 10.97 21.52 -10.60
N ALA A 180 12.28 21.29 -10.71
CA ALA A 180 12.86 19.95 -10.72
C ALA A 180 12.65 19.22 -9.38
N ILE A 181 12.79 19.93 -8.26
CA ILE A 181 12.53 19.45 -6.90
C ILE A 181 11.05 19.07 -6.75
N VAL A 182 10.12 19.95 -7.12
CA VAL A 182 8.68 19.68 -7.04
C VAL A 182 8.30 18.44 -7.86
N ASN A 183 8.84 18.33 -9.09
CA ASN A 183 8.60 17.15 -9.93
C ASN A 183 9.15 15.86 -9.30
N GLN A 184 10.30 15.92 -8.64
CA GLN A 184 10.88 14.77 -7.94
C GLN A 184 10.02 14.36 -6.75
N ILE A 185 9.60 15.33 -5.91
CA ILE A 185 8.69 15.09 -4.78
C ILE A 185 7.38 14.44 -5.25
N ASN A 186 6.80 14.92 -6.35
CA ASN A 186 5.58 14.34 -6.90
C ASN A 186 5.79 12.89 -7.37
N LYS A 187 6.92 12.59 -8.00
CA LYS A 187 7.27 11.21 -8.40
C LYS A 187 7.44 10.29 -7.19
N ASP A 188 8.15 10.75 -6.17
CA ASP A 188 8.38 9.96 -4.96
C ASP A 188 7.09 9.75 -4.18
N ARG A 189 6.19 10.74 -4.13
CA ARG A 189 4.85 10.60 -3.56
C ARG A 189 4.00 9.55 -4.28
N LEU A 190 3.98 9.57 -5.62
CA LEU A 190 3.26 8.57 -6.41
C LEU A 190 3.81 7.16 -6.18
N ALA A 191 5.13 7.02 -6.04
CA ALA A 191 5.76 5.76 -5.72
C ALA A 191 5.44 5.31 -4.27
N GLU A 192 5.40 6.22 -3.30
CA GLU A 192 4.96 5.91 -1.92
C GLU A 192 3.51 5.41 -1.90
N GLU A 193 2.62 6.07 -2.67
CA GLU A 193 1.21 5.66 -2.78
C GLU A 193 1.08 4.23 -3.32
N ARG A 194 1.89 3.84 -4.32
CA ARG A 194 1.94 2.45 -4.81
C ARG A 194 2.38 1.46 -3.73
N VAL A 195 3.44 1.79 -2.99
CA VAL A 195 3.91 0.94 -1.87
C VAL A 195 2.82 0.78 -0.81
N ARG A 196 2.12 1.86 -0.45
CA ARG A 196 1.00 1.82 0.49
C ARG A 196 -0.17 0.97 -0.03
N GLN A 197 -0.49 1.06 -1.32
CA GLN A 197 -1.51 0.23 -1.96
C GLN A 197 -1.15 -1.26 -1.91
N ASP A 198 0.08 -1.62 -2.26
CA ASP A 198 0.56 -3.01 -2.18
C ASP A 198 0.43 -3.58 -0.77
N ILE A 199 0.77 -2.78 0.24
CA ILE A 199 0.65 -3.16 1.65
C ILE A 199 -0.82 -3.32 2.05
N ALA A 200 -1.70 -2.43 1.59
CA ALA A 200 -3.14 -2.55 1.85
C ALA A 200 -3.72 -3.81 1.22
N LEU A 201 -3.32 -4.17 0.00
CA LEU A 201 -3.70 -5.42 -0.66
C LEU A 201 -3.20 -6.64 0.11
N GLY A 202 -1.96 -6.61 0.61
CA GLY A 202 -1.43 -7.67 1.47
C GLY A 202 -2.24 -7.84 2.76
N LYS A 203 -2.56 -6.74 3.45
CA LYS A 203 -3.43 -6.76 4.64
C LYS A 203 -4.79 -7.38 4.34
N ALA A 204 -5.42 -6.99 3.22
CA ALA A 204 -6.69 -7.56 2.80
C ALA A 204 -6.59 -9.08 2.53
N ARG A 205 -5.49 -9.54 1.93
CA ARG A 205 -5.23 -10.98 1.74
C ARG A 205 -5.11 -11.73 3.07
N PHE A 206 -4.40 -11.20 4.06
CA PHE A 206 -4.36 -11.82 5.38
C PHE A 206 -5.74 -11.89 6.03
N HIS A 207 -6.56 -10.84 5.93
CA HIS A 207 -7.94 -10.89 6.42
C HIS A 207 -8.84 -11.89 5.70
N HIS A 208 -8.56 -12.18 4.42
CA HIS A 208 -9.27 -13.22 3.68
C HIS A 208 -8.84 -14.61 4.14
N LEU A 209 -7.53 -14.86 4.20
CA LEU A 209 -6.96 -16.14 4.64
C LEU A 209 -7.35 -16.48 6.08
N GLU A 210 -7.41 -15.49 6.97
CA GLU A 210 -7.88 -15.65 8.34
C GLU A 210 -9.32 -16.16 8.38
N ARG A 211 -10.21 -15.60 7.54
CA ARG A 211 -11.61 -16.04 7.43
C ARG A 211 -11.74 -17.45 6.83
N GLU A 212 -10.95 -17.77 5.80
CA GLU A 212 -10.96 -19.11 5.20
C GLU A 212 -10.47 -20.17 6.18
N MET A 213 -9.40 -19.89 6.92
CA MET A 213 -8.87 -20.78 7.94
C MET A 213 -9.91 -21.07 9.02
N LEU A 214 -10.57 -20.04 9.56
CA LEU A 214 -11.62 -20.20 10.58
C LEU A 214 -12.79 -21.04 10.06
N ARG A 215 -13.25 -20.81 8.82
CA ARG A 215 -14.30 -21.63 8.20
C ARG A 215 -13.89 -23.09 8.02
N LEU A 216 -12.64 -23.36 7.62
CA LEU A 216 -12.12 -24.72 7.51
C LEU A 216 -12.03 -25.40 8.87
N HIS A 217 -11.63 -24.66 9.91
CA HIS A 217 -11.57 -25.16 11.28
C HIS A 217 -12.96 -25.53 11.81
N GLU A 218 -13.96 -24.68 11.56
CA GLU A 218 -15.37 -24.95 11.89
C GLU A 218 -15.89 -26.18 11.14
N THR A 219 -15.62 -26.28 9.84
CA THR A 219 -16.06 -27.42 9.01
C THR A 219 -15.48 -28.73 9.52
N LYS A 220 -14.17 -28.78 9.83
CA LYS A 220 -13.51 -29.98 10.40
C LYS A 220 -14.09 -30.36 11.77
N ARG A 221 -14.46 -29.39 12.62
CA ARG A 221 -15.13 -29.66 13.90
C ARG A 221 -16.52 -30.26 13.67
N ASN A 222 -17.30 -29.67 12.77
CA ASN A 222 -18.63 -30.15 12.42
C ASN A 222 -18.60 -31.56 11.82
N GLU A 223 -17.59 -31.89 11.01
CA GLU A 223 -17.39 -33.25 10.48
C GLU A 223 -17.15 -34.28 11.59
N LEU A 224 -16.32 -33.95 12.59
CA LEU A 224 -16.11 -34.84 13.75
C LEU A 224 -17.37 -35.02 14.60
N ASP A 225 -18.21 -34.00 14.69
CA ASP A 225 -19.51 -34.10 15.35
C ASP A 225 -20.50 -34.94 14.55
N LEU A 226 -20.58 -34.76 13.23
CA LEU A 226 -21.43 -35.54 12.32
C LEU A 226 -21.00 -37.01 12.24
N LEU A 227 -19.71 -37.33 12.31
CA LEU A 227 -19.22 -38.70 12.42
C LEU A 227 -19.63 -39.38 13.74
N GLY A 228 -20.01 -38.60 14.77
CA GLY A 228 -20.69 -39.09 15.97
C GLY A 228 -22.17 -39.44 15.74
N TYR A 229 -22.86 -38.69 14.86
CA TYR A 229 -24.27 -38.89 14.52
C TYR A 229 -24.52 -39.91 13.39
N LEU A 230 -23.52 -40.18 12.54
CA LEU A 230 -23.59 -41.19 11.46
C LEU A 230 -23.41 -42.65 11.96
N LYS A 231 -23.68 -42.93 13.24
CA LYS A 231 -24.16 -44.25 13.65
C LYS A 231 -25.65 -44.35 13.28
N ARG A 232 -25.94 -44.43 11.97
CA ARG A 232 -27.30 -44.71 11.49
C ARG A 232 -27.82 -45.98 12.17
N PRO A 233 -29.04 -45.99 12.73
CA PRO A 233 -29.69 -47.23 13.08
C PRO A 233 -29.73 -48.09 11.82
N THR A 234 -29.21 -49.30 11.91
CA THR A 234 -29.28 -50.25 10.80
C THR A 234 -30.73 -50.37 10.35
N ASN A 235 -31.01 -50.45 9.05
CA ASN A 235 -32.36 -50.50 8.45
C ASN A 235 -33.34 -51.49 9.14
N ALA A 236 -32.83 -52.47 9.89
CA ALA A 236 -33.59 -53.35 10.77
C ALA A 236 -34.38 -52.62 11.88
N GLU A 237 -33.89 -51.52 12.46
CA GLU A 237 -34.59 -50.77 13.52
C GLU A 237 -35.67 -49.84 12.94
N ALA A 238 -35.44 -49.26 11.77
CA ALA A 238 -36.47 -48.50 11.04
C ALA A 238 -37.65 -49.39 10.59
N THR A 239 -37.38 -50.65 10.20
CA THR A 239 -38.45 -51.60 9.87
C THR A 239 -39.23 -52.09 11.10
N LYS A 240 -38.62 -52.15 12.29
CA LYS A 240 -39.31 -52.49 13.54
C LYS A 240 -40.23 -51.36 14.02
N SER A 241 -39.83 -50.09 13.90
CA SER A 241 -40.71 -48.96 14.24
C SER A 241 -41.89 -48.82 13.26
N HIS A 242 -41.69 -49.11 11.97
CA HIS A 242 -42.77 -49.20 10.99
C HIS A 242 -43.73 -50.38 11.20
N ARG A 243 -43.23 -51.54 11.66
CA ARG A 243 -44.12 -52.67 12.02
C ARG A 243 -44.92 -52.40 13.29
N GLY A 244 -44.31 -51.78 14.30
CA GLY A 244 -45.00 -51.38 15.54
C GLY A 244 -46.12 -50.38 15.27
N THR A 245 -45.85 -49.35 14.46
CA THR A 245 -46.85 -48.34 14.07
C THR A 245 -47.94 -48.88 13.15
N ALA A 246 -47.64 -49.85 12.27
CA ALA A 246 -48.65 -50.51 11.43
C ALA A 246 -49.60 -51.45 12.21
N LEU A 247 -49.12 -52.07 13.30
CA LEU A 247 -49.95 -52.89 14.19
C LEU A 247 -50.88 -52.00 15.05
N VAL A 248 -50.37 -50.89 15.59
CA VAL A 248 -51.17 -49.90 16.33
C VAL A 248 -52.30 -49.34 15.44
N LYS A 249 -51.99 -48.97 14.18
CA LYS A 249 -53.01 -48.51 13.20
C LYS A 249 -54.08 -49.55 12.84
N ARG A 250 -53.78 -50.85 12.95
CA ARG A 250 -54.74 -51.94 12.66
C ARG A 250 -55.61 -52.31 13.86
N VAL A 251 -55.11 -52.13 15.08
CA VAL A 251 -55.83 -52.51 16.30
C VAL A 251 -56.67 -51.35 16.84
N GLU A 252 -56.19 -50.11 16.71
CA GLU A 252 -56.81 -48.93 17.34
C GLU A 252 -57.53 -48.00 16.35
N GLY A 253 -57.46 -48.29 15.03
CA GLY A 253 -57.88 -47.35 14.01
C GLY A 253 -56.94 -46.14 13.92
N ASP A 254 -56.99 -45.36 12.84
CA ASP A 254 -56.13 -44.19 12.64
C ASP A 254 -56.79 -42.97 13.34
N PRO A 255 -56.31 -42.49 14.51
CA PRO A 255 -56.98 -41.42 15.27
C PRO A 255 -56.88 -40.03 14.60
N LEU A 256 -56.20 -39.93 13.45
CA LEU A 256 -55.98 -38.70 12.70
C LEU A 256 -56.68 -38.66 11.34
N ARG A 257 -57.46 -39.68 10.97
CA ARG A 257 -58.24 -39.64 9.73
C ARG A 257 -59.63 -39.08 10.02
N ALA A 258 -59.75 -37.76 10.02
CA ALA A 258 -61.05 -37.11 9.92
C ALA A 258 -61.77 -37.60 8.63
N PRO A 259 -63.08 -37.90 8.67
CA PRO A 259 -63.83 -38.18 7.46
C PRO A 259 -63.72 -36.99 6.50
N PRO A 260 -63.58 -37.21 5.19
CA PRO A 260 -63.58 -36.11 4.22
C PRO A 260 -64.88 -35.32 4.34
N LEU A 261 -64.82 -33.99 4.22
CA LEU A 261 -65.97 -33.08 4.36
C LEU A 261 -67.16 -33.48 3.45
N CYS A 262 -66.92 -34.11 2.31
CA CYS A 262 -67.97 -34.65 1.43
C CYS A 262 -68.82 -35.76 2.07
N ALA A 263 -68.26 -36.52 3.03
CA ALA A 263 -69.00 -37.53 3.79
C ALA A 263 -69.81 -36.92 4.97
N LEU A 264 -69.52 -35.68 5.38
CA LEU A 264 -70.23 -34.97 6.44
C LEU A 264 -71.30 -33.99 5.90
N TYR A 265 -71.14 -33.51 4.67
CA TYR A 265 -72.02 -32.49 4.07
C TYR A 265 -72.63 -32.88 2.72
N GLY A 266 -72.33 -34.07 2.15
CA GLY A 266 -72.87 -34.49 0.86
C GLY A 266 -74.41 -34.54 0.80
N HIS A 267 -75.05 -34.86 1.93
CA HIS A 267 -76.50 -34.99 2.08
C HIS A 267 -77.20 -33.63 2.20
N LEU A 268 -76.46 -32.52 2.35
CA LEU A 268 -76.98 -31.15 2.33
C LEU A 268 -76.86 -30.48 0.95
N LEU A 269 -76.16 -31.11 0.00
CA LEU A 269 -76.01 -30.66 -1.39
C LEU A 269 -76.91 -31.46 -2.36
N GLU A 270 -77.51 -32.56 -1.92
CA GLU A 270 -78.42 -33.41 -2.70
C GLU A 270 -79.91 -33.12 -2.44
N THR A 271 -80.24 -32.11 -1.64
CA THR A 271 -81.61 -31.60 -1.47
C THR A 271 -81.70 -30.13 -1.88
N MET A 272 -81.55 -29.89 -3.19
CA MET A 272 -82.62 -29.25 -3.95
C MET A 272 -83.44 -30.33 -4.63
#